data_AF-A0A9D8LTV9-F1
#
_entry.id   AF-A0A9D8LTV9-F1
#
_cell.length_a   1.000
_cell.length_b   1.000
_cell.length_c   1.000
_cell.angle_alpha   90.00
_cell.angle_beta   90.00
_cell.angle_gamma   90.00
#
_symmetry.space_group_name_H-M   'P 1'
#
loop_
_entity.id
_entity.type
_entity.pdbx_description
1 polymer ?
#
loop_
_entity_poly.entity_id
_entity_poly.type
_entity_poly.pdbx_seq_one_letter_code
_entity_poly.pdbx_strand_id
1 'polypeptide(L)'
;MQDILNDLESRRAGARLGGGERRISAQHGRGKLTARERIELLLDKDSFEEFDMFVQHRCVDFGMDKAEKIPGDGVVTGWGTVNGRTVFVFSKDFTVFGGSLSETHAQK
;
A
#
# COMPACT_ATOMS: atom_id res chain seq x y z
N MET A 1 22.55 -10.45 11.91
CA MET A 1 21.82 -10.69 10.64
C MET A 1 20.35 -11.00 10.88
N GLN A 2 20.02 -11.83 11.87
CA GLN A 2 18.63 -12.05 12.30
C GLN A 2 17.88 -10.77 12.69
N ASP A 3 18.52 -9.84 13.38
CA ASP A 3 17.86 -8.59 13.82
C ASP A 3 17.41 -7.70 12.64
N ILE A 4 18.20 -7.63 11.57
CA ILE A 4 17.88 -6.84 10.38
C ILE A 4 16.69 -7.48 9.62
N LEU A 5 16.64 -8.80 9.56
CA LEU A 5 15.52 -9.52 8.95
C LEU A 5 14.22 -9.32 9.74
N ASN A 6 14.31 -9.33 11.07
CA ASN A 6 13.16 -9.08 11.94
C ASN A 6 12.64 -7.63 11.80
N ASP A 7 13.56 -6.65 11.73
CA ASP A 7 13.19 -5.25 11.48
C ASP A 7 12.51 -5.09 10.11
N LEU A 8 13.04 -5.74 9.06
CA LEU A 8 12.42 -5.72 7.74
C LEU A 8 10.99 -6.29 7.75
N GLU A 9 10.77 -7.44 8.39
CA GLU A 9 9.43 -8.03 8.49
C GLU A 9 8.47 -7.16 9.30
N SER A 10 8.94 -6.52 10.37
CA SER A 10 8.16 -5.55 11.14
C SER A 10 7.71 -4.37 10.28
N ARG A 11 8.63 -3.81 9.47
CA ARG A 11 8.31 -2.72 8.53
C ARG A 11 7.32 -3.16 7.45
N ARG A 12 7.47 -4.39 6.92
CA ARG A 12 6.51 -4.97 5.95
C ARG A 12 5.13 -5.11 6.55
N ALA A 13 5.04 -5.61 7.79
CA ALA A 13 3.77 -5.72 8.51
C ALA A 13 3.11 -4.34 8.69
N GLY A 14 3.88 -3.33 9.11
CA GLY A 14 3.41 -1.95 9.20
C GLY A 14 2.91 -1.37 7.87
N ALA A 15 3.66 -1.55 6.79
CA ALA A 15 3.26 -1.08 5.46
C ALA A 15 1.99 -1.76 4.93
N ARG A 16 1.78 -3.04 5.24
CA ARG A 16 0.57 -3.78 4.86
C ARG A 16 -0.69 -3.31 5.59
N LEU A 17 -0.55 -2.69 6.76
CA LEU A 17 -1.68 -2.14 7.52
C LEU A 17 -2.22 -0.82 6.93
N GLY A 18 -1.48 -0.16 6.03
CA GLY A 18 -1.93 1.08 5.38
C GLY A 18 -2.38 2.14 6.40
N GLY A 19 -3.62 2.61 6.29
CA GLY A 19 -4.23 3.56 7.22
C GLY A 19 -4.64 3.00 8.59
N GLY A 20 -4.27 1.76 8.91
CA GLY A 20 -4.52 1.10 10.19
C GLY A 20 -5.85 0.33 10.27
N GLU A 21 -5.93 -0.56 11.25
CA GLU A 21 -7.05 -1.52 11.42
C GLU A 21 -8.42 -0.85 11.51
N ARG A 22 -8.51 0.32 12.16
CA ARG A 22 -9.76 1.08 12.27
C ARG A 22 -10.29 1.50 10.89
N ARG A 23 -9.41 1.97 10.00
CA ARG A 23 -9.80 2.42 8.65
C ARG A 23 -10.07 1.23 7.73
N ILE A 24 -9.33 0.13 7.88
CA ILE A 24 -9.61 -1.14 7.20
C ILE A 24 -11.01 -1.65 7.57
N SER A 25 -11.31 -1.74 8.87
CA SER A 25 -12.62 -2.17 9.37
C SER A 25 -13.75 -1.29 8.85
N ALA A 26 -13.52 0.02 8.73
CA ALA A 26 -14.49 0.94 8.13
C ALA A 26 -14.70 0.73 6.61
N GLN A 27 -13.68 0.30 5.86
CA GLN A 27 -13.85 -0.11 4.46
C GLN A 27 -14.69 -1.39 4.36
N HIS A 28 -14.34 -2.40 5.16
CA HIS A 28 -15.07 -3.68 5.19
C HIS A 28 -16.52 -3.50 5.64
N GLY A 29 -16.78 -2.65 6.64
CA GLY A 29 -18.13 -2.30 7.08
C GLY A 29 -18.98 -1.61 6.00
N ARG A 30 -18.36 -1.08 4.95
CA ARG A 30 -19.04 -0.53 3.76
C ARG A 30 -19.13 -1.53 2.60
N GLY A 31 -18.76 -2.80 2.82
CA GLY A 31 -18.72 -3.83 1.79
C GLY A 31 -17.58 -3.66 0.78
N LYS A 32 -16.52 -2.90 1.14
CA LYS A 32 -15.39 -2.62 0.24
C LYS A 32 -14.15 -3.38 0.70
N LEU A 33 -13.44 -3.97 -0.25
CA LEU A 33 -12.10 -4.52 -0.04
C LEU A 33 -11.05 -3.42 0.10
N THR A 34 -9.93 -3.71 0.75
CA THR A 34 -8.71 -2.88 0.77
C THR A 34 -8.02 -2.89 -0.60
N ALA A 35 -7.01 -2.02 -0.79
CA ALA A 35 -6.25 -1.98 -2.04
C ALA A 35 -5.56 -3.32 -2.35
N ARG A 36 -4.96 -3.96 -1.33
CA ARG A 36 -4.23 -5.23 -1.45
C ARG A 36 -5.16 -6.42 -1.65
N GLU A 37 -6.29 -6.46 -0.95
CA GLU A 37 -7.31 -7.51 -1.15
C GLU A 37 -7.85 -7.52 -2.58
N ARG A 38 -7.99 -6.35 -3.21
CA ARG A 38 -8.39 -6.25 -4.63
C ARG A 38 -7.34 -6.80 -5.58
N ILE A 39 -6.05 -6.55 -5.29
CA ILE A 39 -4.94 -7.06 -6.08
C ILE A 39 -4.87 -8.58 -5.95
N GLU A 40 -4.94 -9.10 -4.72
CA GLU A 40 -4.95 -10.55 -4.43
C GLU A 40 -6.11 -11.27 -5.12
N LEU A 41 -7.28 -10.62 -5.22
CA LEU A 41 -8.45 -11.18 -5.91
C LEU A 41 -8.30 -11.17 -7.44
N LEU A 42 -7.58 -10.18 -8.00
CA LEU A 42 -7.44 -10.00 -9.44
C LEU A 42 -6.34 -10.88 -10.03
N LEU A 43 -5.21 -10.96 -9.35
CA LEU A 43 -4.02 -11.64 -9.83
C LEU A 43 -4.04 -13.14 -9.52
N ASP A 44 -3.31 -13.91 -10.30
CA ASP A 44 -3.09 -15.32 -10.01
C ASP A 44 -2.37 -15.43 -8.67
N LYS A 45 -2.74 -16.46 -7.90
CA LYS A 45 -2.19 -16.71 -6.56
C LYS A 45 -0.66 -16.71 -6.57
N ASP A 46 -0.07 -16.05 -5.57
CA ASP A 46 1.38 -15.96 -5.35
C ASP A 46 2.16 -15.32 -6.54
N SER A 47 1.48 -14.59 -7.45
CA SER A 47 2.13 -13.94 -8.59
C SER A 47 2.49 -12.45 -8.37
N PHE A 48 1.96 -11.81 -7.33
CA PHE A 48 2.11 -10.37 -7.13
C PHE A 48 3.48 -10.00 -6.59
N GLU A 49 4.19 -9.15 -7.34
CA GLU A 49 5.46 -8.56 -6.96
C GLU A 49 5.29 -7.04 -6.82
N GLU A 50 5.44 -6.55 -5.59
CA GLU A 50 5.20 -5.15 -5.24
C GLU A 50 6.44 -4.28 -5.40
N PHE A 51 6.23 -3.06 -5.93
CA PHE A 51 7.23 -2.01 -5.96
C PHE A 51 6.99 -0.96 -4.88
N ASP A 52 8.09 -0.36 -4.40
CA ASP A 52 8.06 0.88 -3.62
C ASP A 52 7.16 0.83 -2.37
N MET A 53 7.10 -0.33 -1.70
CA MET A 53 6.30 -0.56 -0.49
C MET A 53 6.62 0.43 0.64
N PHE A 54 7.88 0.85 0.76
CA PHE A 54 8.35 1.70 1.86
C PHE A 54 8.43 3.19 1.54
N VAL A 55 8.04 3.58 0.33
CA VAL A 55 8.07 4.98 -0.10
C VAL A 55 7.07 5.82 0.71
N GLN A 56 7.42 7.06 1.03
CA GLN A 56 6.60 7.99 1.81
C GLN A 56 6.65 9.39 1.19
N HIS A 57 5.60 10.19 1.35
CA HIS A 57 5.61 11.58 0.89
C HIS A 57 6.73 12.40 1.55
N ARG A 58 7.20 13.41 0.81
CA ARG A 58 8.22 14.37 1.27
C ARG A 58 7.66 15.77 1.54
N CYS A 59 6.34 15.93 1.44
CA CYS A 59 5.66 17.19 1.72
C CYS A 59 5.90 17.65 3.17
N VAL A 60 6.24 18.93 3.33
CA VAL A 60 6.41 19.62 4.62
C VAL A 60 5.38 20.75 4.83
N ASP A 61 4.56 21.03 3.82
CA ASP A 61 3.57 22.08 3.88
C ASP A 61 2.37 21.67 4.75
N PHE A 62 1.64 22.66 5.26
CA PHE A 62 0.37 22.47 5.99
C PHE A 62 0.46 21.50 7.20
N GLY A 63 1.65 21.37 7.81
CA GLY A 63 1.87 20.47 8.95
C GLY A 63 2.03 19.00 8.57
N MET A 64 2.19 18.67 7.28
CA MET A 64 2.42 17.30 6.80
C MET A 64 3.76 16.72 7.26
N ASP A 65 4.71 17.57 7.65
CA ASP A 65 5.95 17.16 8.31
C ASP A 65 5.72 16.50 9.68
N LYS A 66 4.65 16.90 10.37
CA LYS A 66 4.22 16.38 11.68
C LYS A 66 3.15 15.31 11.57
N ALA A 67 2.52 15.18 10.41
CA ALA A 67 1.54 14.14 10.15
C ALA A 67 2.22 12.76 10.08
N GLU A 68 1.44 11.73 10.35
CA GLU A 68 1.91 10.35 10.24
C GLU A 68 2.28 10.03 8.78
N LYS A 69 3.52 9.58 8.57
CA LYS A 69 4.01 9.14 7.26
C LYS A 69 3.70 7.67 7.06
N ILE A 70 2.79 7.38 6.15
CA ILE A 70 2.35 6.01 5.88
C ILE A 70 3.15 5.44 4.70
N PRO A 71 3.85 4.30 4.86
CA PRO A 71 4.54 3.61 3.77
C PRO A 71 3.60 3.28 2.59
N GLY A 72 4.12 3.39 1.37
CA GLY A 72 3.41 3.20 0.11
C GLY A 72 2.65 4.43 -0.38
N ASP A 73 2.53 5.48 0.44
CA ASP A 73 1.90 6.77 0.12
C ASP A 73 0.49 6.69 -0.51
N GLY A 74 -0.27 5.68 -0.07
CA GLY A 74 -1.66 5.48 -0.45
C GLY A 74 -1.88 4.85 -1.83
N VAL A 75 -0.85 4.25 -2.43
CA VAL A 75 -1.00 3.40 -3.60
C VAL A 75 -0.12 2.16 -3.51
N VAL A 76 -0.70 1.02 -3.85
CA VAL A 76 0.01 -0.25 -4.02
C VAL A 76 0.26 -0.43 -5.52
N THR A 77 1.51 -0.57 -5.93
CA THR A 77 1.93 -0.71 -7.33
C THR A 77 2.79 -1.95 -7.51
N GLY A 78 2.72 -2.57 -8.68
CA GLY A 78 3.50 -3.78 -8.94
C GLY A 78 3.11 -4.48 -10.24
N TRP A 79 3.56 -5.71 -10.38
CA TRP A 79 3.19 -6.59 -11.48
C TRP A 79 2.81 -7.97 -10.95
N GLY A 80 2.17 -8.76 -11.80
CA GLY A 80 1.89 -10.17 -11.55
C GLY A 80 1.31 -10.81 -12.80
N THR A 81 0.52 -11.87 -12.63
CA THR A 81 -0.12 -12.55 -13.75
C THR A 81 -1.64 -12.61 -13.60
N VAL A 82 -2.35 -12.59 -14.74
CA VAL A 82 -3.78 -12.91 -14.83
C VAL A 82 -3.95 -13.97 -15.90
N ASN A 83 -4.42 -15.15 -15.51
CA ASN A 83 -4.46 -16.33 -16.38
C ASN A 83 -3.10 -16.61 -17.05
N GLY A 84 -2.02 -16.50 -16.27
CA GLY A 84 -0.64 -16.74 -16.71
C GLY A 84 -0.03 -15.64 -17.59
N ARG A 85 -0.72 -14.52 -17.81
CA ARG A 85 -0.23 -13.40 -18.62
C ARG A 85 0.22 -12.25 -17.74
N THR A 86 1.43 -11.75 -17.97
CA THR A 86 1.99 -10.61 -17.22
C THR A 86 1.13 -9.36 -17.37
N VAL A 87 0.81 -8.73 -16.25
CA VAL A 87 0.12 -7.44 -16.16
C VAL A 87 0.80 -6.54 -15.12
N PHE A 88 0.69 -5.22 -15.33
CA PHE A 88 1.05 -4.22 -14.34
C PHE A 88 -0.22 -3.67 -13.71
N VAL A 89 -0.18 -3.40 -12.40
CA VAL A 89 -1.35 -2.98 -11.64
C VAL A 89 -0.97 -1.90 -10.63
N PHE A 90 -1.90 -0.97 -10.41
CA PHE A 90 -1.90 -0.11 -9.24
C PHE A 90 -3.29 -0.09 -8.60
N SER A 91 -3.34 0.03 -7.28
CA SER A 91 -4.57 0.07 -6.49
C SER A 91 -4.45 1.14 -5.42
N LYS A 92 -5.29 2.17 -5.50
CA LYS A 92 -5.31 3.27 -4.52
C LYS A 92 -5.90 2.79 -3.19
N ASP A 93 -5.20 3.09 -2.11
CA ASP A 93 -5.63 2.78 -0.76
C ASP A 93 -6.38 3.98 -0.15
N PHE A 94 -7.70 3.85 -0.08
CA PHE A 94 -8.56 4.89 0.51
C PHE A 94 -8.34 5.07 2.02
N THR A 95 -7.71 4.10 2.68
CA THR A 95 -7.39 4.22 4.11
C THR A 95 -6.26 5.22 4.36
N VAL A 96 -5.46 5.56 3.35
CA VAL A 96 -4.32 6.49 3.44
C VAL A 96 -4.68 7.82 2.79
N PHE A 97 -4.83 8.87 3.59
CA PHE A 97 -5.23 10.21 3.14
C PHE A 97 -6.46 10.24 2.19
N GLY A 98 -7.38 9.28 2.30
CA GLY A 98 -8.54 9.17 1.42
C GLY A 98 -8.19 8.75 -0.02
N GLY A 99 -7.00 8.21 -0.27
CA GLY A 99 -6.51 7.87 -1.61
C GLY A 99 -6.14 9.09 -2.45
N SER A 100 -5.85 10.23 -1.81
CA SER A 100 -5.39 11.44 -2.49
C SER A 100 -4.07 11.22 -3.22
N LEU A 101 -3.91 11.87 -4.37
CA LEU A 101 -2.71 11.77 -5.19
C LEU A 101 -1.68 12.81 -4.75
N SER A 102 -0.60 12.37 -4.13
CA SER A 102 0.61 13.17 -3.86
C SER A 102 1.60 13.05 -5.02
N GLU A 103 2.70 13.81 -4.98
CA GLU A 103 3.82 13.66 -5.92
C GLU A 103 4.40 12.23 -5.89
N THR A 104 4.69 11.73 -4.69
CA THR A 104 5.32 10.44 -4.50
C THR A 104 4.39 9.28 -4.88
N HIS A 105 3.09 9.39 -4.60
CA HIS A 105 2.07 8.48 -5.10
C HIS A 105 2.05 8.43 -6.63
N ALA A 106 2.22 9.57 -7.31
CA ALA A 106 2.18 9.65 -8.77
C ALA A 106 3.48 9.17 -9.44
N GLN A 107 4.60 9.18 -8.72
CA GLN A 107 5.88 8.64 -9.20
C GLN A 107 5.93 7.10 -9.14
N LYS A 108 5.09 6.49 -8.31
CA LYS A 108 4.92 5.02 -8.23
C LYS A 108 4.09 4.47 -9.38
#